data_AF-A0A3S1J448-F1
#
_entry.id   AF-A0A3S1J448-F1
#
_cell.length_a   1.000
_cell.length_b   1.000
_cell.length_c   1.000
_cell.angle_alpha   90.00
_cell.angle_beta   90.00
_cell.angle_gamma   90.00
#
_symmetry.space_group_name_H-M   'P 1'
#
loop_
_entity.id
_entity.type
_entity.pdbx_description
1 polymer ?
#
loop_
_entity_poly.entity_id
_entity_poly.type
_entity_poly.pdbx_seq_one_letter_code
_entity_poly.pdbx_strand_id
1 'polypeptide(L)'
;MNEQQKVLLKQWVEALRSGKYKKDTCQLKTSNGYCCMGVAVVVHPEWKISKKKKHFIDELNKEVGCENEFPPVEMLKDFGLNIELVRKLIRMNDIELLPFKEIADYIEKELLSNE
;
A
#
# COMPACT_ATOMS: atom_id res chain seq x y z
N MET A 1 -2.57 -17.58 -3.63
CA MET A 1 -1.47 -16.87 -2.96
C MET A 1 -0.54 -17.86 -2.31
N ASN A 2 0.76 -17.55 -2.29
CA ASN A 2 1.72 -18.29 -1.48
C ASN A 2 1.75 -17.76 -0.03
N GLU A 3 2.41 -18.49 0.86
CA GLU A 3 2.47 -18.13 2.29
C GLU A 3 3.15 -16.79 2.54
N GLN A 4 4.18 -16.44 1.76
CA GLN A 4 4.87 -15.16 1.89
C GLN A 4 3.95 -13.98 1.59
N GLN A 5 3.12 -14.09 0.54
CA GLN A 5 2.12 -13.08 0.18
C GLN A 5 1.09 -12.90 1.30
N LYS A 6 0.62 -14.00 1.91
CA LYS A 6 -0.33 -13.93 3.03
C LYS A 6 0.28 -13.23 4.24
N VAL A 7 1.53 -13.55 4.60
CA VAL A 7 2.23 -12.91 5.72
C VAL A 7 2.34 -11.41 5.49
N LEU A 8 2.77 -11.00 4.30
CA LEU A 8 2.96 -9.59 3.96
C LEU A 8 1.62 -8.82 3.91
N LEU A 9 0.55 -9.44 3.38
CA LEU A 9 -0.81 -8.87 3.43
C LEU A 9 -1.30 -8.69 4.87
N LYS A 10 -1.11 -9.69 5.75
CA LYS A 10 -1.48 -9.59 7.17
C LYS A 10 -0.76 -8.42 7.84
N GLN A 11 0.54 -8.25 7.60
CA GLN A 11 1.31 -7.11 8.11
C GLN A 11 0.77 -5.76 7.62
N TRP A 12 0.35 -5.68 6.34
CA TRP A 12 -0.26 -4.46 5.81
C TRP A 12 -1.62 -4.18 6.43
N VAL A 13 -2.48 -5.18 6.54
CA VAL A 13 -3.80 -5.08 7.21
C VAL A 13 -3.63 -4.63 8.67
N GLU A 14 -2.72 -5.25 9.40
CA GLU A 14 -2.39 -4.87 10.78
C GLU A 14 -1.86 -3.44 10.87
N ALA A 15 -1.00 -3.02 9.94
CA ALA A 15 -0.50 -1.66 9.88
C ALA A 15 -1.62 -0.63 9.66
N LEU A 16 -2.53 -0.89 8.73
CA LEU A 16 -3.71 -0.04 8.51
C LEU A 16 -4.61 0.05 9.76
N ARG A 17 -4.79 -1.07 10.47
CA ARG A 17 -5.60 -1.13 11.70
C ARG A 17 -4.90 -0.54 12.93
N SER A 18 -3.58 -0.46 12.92
CA SER A 18 -2.78 -0.10 14.11
C SER A 18 -2.99 1.33 14.63
N GLY A 19 -3.54 2.23 13.81
CA GLY A 19 -3.62 3.66 14.11
C GLY A 19 -2.27 4.39 14.10
N LYS A 20 -1.16 3.71 13.82
CA LYS A 20 0.19 4.31 13.77
C LYS A 20 0.40 5.22 12.56
N TYR A 21 -0.36 5.00 11.49
CA TYR A 21 -0.24 5.73 10.23
C TYR A 21 -1.43 6.66 10.07
N LYS A 22 -1.16 7.96 9.93
CA LYS A 22 -2.19 8.95 9.60
C LYS A 22 -2.57 8.83 8.13
N LYS A 23 -3.88 8.71 7.85
CA LYS A 23 -4.41 8.68 6.48
C LYS A 23 -4.18 10.01 5.78
N ASP A 24 -3.83 9.92 4.50
CA ASP A 24 -3.91 11.00 3.52
C ASP A 24 -4.34 10.43 2.16
N THR A 25 -4.43 11.28 1.14
CA THR A 25 -4.88 10.91 -0.21
C THR A 25 -3.88 11.30 -1.31
N CYS A 26 -4.10 10.77 -2.52
CA CYS A 26 -3.45 11.13 -3.78
C CYS A 26 -1.95 10.78 -3.92
N GLN A 27 -1.22 10.60 -2.83
CA GLN A 27 0.22 10.28 -2.84
C GLN A 27 0.52 9.15 -1.87
N LEU A 28 1.56 8.35 -2.17
CA LEU A 28 2.03 7.30 -1.26
C LEU A 28 2.39 7.88 0.12
N LYS A 29 2.99 9.06 0.14
CA LYS A 29 3.27 9.78 1.37
C LYS A 29 3.30 11.28 1.12
N THR A 30 2.67 12.03 2.01
CA THR A 30 2.77 13.49 2.07
C THR A 30 3.46 13.91 3.37
N SER A 31 3.49 15.22 3.64
CA SER A 31 3.84 15.74 4.97
C SER A 31 2.83 15.37 6.05
N ASN A 32 1.59 15.06 5.66
CA ASN A 32 0.46 14.90 6.57
C ASN A 32 0.11 13.43 6.85
N GLY A 33 0.56 12.50 6.01
CA GLY A 33 0.23 11.09 6.18
C GLY A 33 0.60 10.22 4.98
N TYR A 34 -0.12 9.11 4.87
CA TYR A 34 0.07 8.07 3.87
C TYR A 34 -1.28 7.72 3.24
N CYS A 35 -1.30 7.38 1.95
CA CYS A 35 -2.44 6.61 1.41
C CYS A 35 -2.32 5.13 1.79
N CYS A 36 -3.35 4.33 1.53
CA CYS A 36 -3.31 2.90 1.86
C CYS A 36 -2.15 2.15 1.19
N MET A 37 -1.83 2.48 -0.07
CA MET A 37 -0.68 1.90 -0.79
C MET A 37 0.66 2.41 -0.26
N GLY A 38 0.70 3.63 0.26
CA GLY A 38 1.86 4.16 0.97
C GLY A 38 2.22 3.35 2.20
N VAL A 39 1.21 2.96 2.98
CA VAL A 39 1.40 2.06 4.13
C VAL A 39 1.91 0.70 3.66
N ALA A 40 1.43 0.18 2.53
CA ALA A 40 1.94 -1.06 1.93
C ALA A 40 3.45 -0.97 1.63
N VAL A 41 3.91 0.16 1.07
CA VAL A 41 5.34 0.37 0.79
C VAL A 41 6.13 0.39 2.09
N VAL A 42 5.62 1.05 3.14
CA VAL A 42 6.33 1.17 4.42
C VAL A 42 6.52 -0.17 5.11
N VAL A 43 5.54 -1.08 5.03
CA VAL A 43 5.66 -2.41 5.64
C VAL A 43 6.45 -3.40 4.78
N HIS A 44 6.71 -3.07 3.51
CA HIS A 44 7.47 -3.94 2.63
C HIS A 44 8.93 -4.02 3.10
N PRO A 45 9.54 -5.23 3.20
CA PRO A 45 10.90 -5.39 3.71
C PRO A 45 11.97 -4.74 2.81
N GLU A 46 11.73 -4.73 1.50
CA GLU A 46 12.71 -4.28 0.50
C GLU A 46 12.42 -2.92 -0.12
N TRP A 47 11.17 -2.45 -0.10
CA TRP A 47 10.76 -1.23 -0.79
C TRP A 47 10.68 -0.07 0.19
N LYS A 48 11.10 1.12 -0.24
CA LYS A 48 11.07 2.31 0.61
C LYS A 48 10.53 3.52 -0.14
N ILE A 49 9.85 4.40 0.58
CA ILE A 49 9.47 5.70 0.04
C ILE A 49 10.68 6.63 0.13
N SER A 50 11.11 7.18 -1.01
CA SER A 50 12.22 8.12 -1.07
C SER A 50 11.87 9.41 -0.32
N LYS A 51 12.82 9.94 0.44
CA LYS A 51 12.67 11.23 1.15
C LYS A 51 12.75 12.44 0.21
N LYS A 52 13.31 12.24 -0.98
CA LYS A 52 13.47 13.28 -1.99
C LYS A 52 12.18 13.33 -2.81
N LYS A 53 11.61 14.52 -3.00
CA LYS A 53 10.56 14.75 -4.01
C LYS A 53 11.17 14.46 -5.38
N LYS A 54 10.91 13.26 -5.88
CA LYS A 54 11.44 12.72 -7.13
C LYS A 54 10.27 12.08 -7.86
N HIS A 55 10.14 12.38 -9.14
CA HIS A 55 9.12 11.81 -10.01
C HIS A 55 9.55 10.47 -10.64
N PHE A 56 10.33 9.64 -9.95
CA PHE A 56 10.83 8.39 -10.53
C PHE A 56 10.99 7.26 -9.51
N ILE A 57 10.97 6.03 -10.03
CA ILE A 57 11.32 4.79 -9.32
C ILE A 57 12.82 4.58 -9.48
N ASP A 58 13.51 4.30 -8.37
CA ASP A 58 14.90 3.84 -8.37
C ASP A 58 14.91 2.35 -8.05
N GLU A 59 14.81 1.53 -9.09
CA GLU A 59 14.70 0.07 -8.98
C GLU A 59 15.96 -0.56 -8.39
N LEU A 60 17.15 0.02 -8.67
CA LEU A 60 18.42 -0.48 -8.14
C LEU A 60 18.43 -0.40 -6.61
N ASN A 61 17.85 0.67 -6.05
CA ASN A 61 17.73 0.88 -4.61
C ASN A 61 16.35 0.47 -4.03
N LYS A 62 15.43 -0.06 -4.85
CA LYS A 62 14.04 -0.35 -4.50
C LYS A 62 13.35 0.83 -3.79
N GLU A 63 13.56 2.04 -4.30
CA GLU A 63 12.91 3.26 -3.79
C GLU A 63 11.81 3.75 -4.74
N VAL A 64 10.67 4.14 -4.17
CA VAL A 64 9.58 4.81 -4.88
C VAL A 64 9.46 6.26 -4.41
N GLY A 65 9.36 7.20 -5.36
CA GLY A 65 9.13 8.61 -5.05
C GLY A 65 7.80 8.84 -4.31
N CYS A 66 7.75 9.86 -3.46
CA CYS A 66 6.53 10.20 -2.71
C CYS A 66 5.38 10.66 -3.62
N GLU A 67 5.72 11.24 -4.78
CA GLU A 67 4.77 11.72 -5.79
C GLU A 67 4.47 10.67 -6.87
N ASN A 68 4.95 9.43 -6.71
CA ASN A 68 4.48 8.34 -7.56
C ASN A 68 3.12 7.87 -7.02
N GLU A 69 2.04 8.12 -7.77
CA GLU A 69 0.68 7.74 -7.35
C GLU A 69 0.49 6.22 -7.29
N PHE A 70 1.34 5.46 -7.98
CA PHE A 70 1.32 4.01 -8.03
C PHE A 70 2.62 3.39 -7.48
N PRO A 71 2.53 2.36 -6.63
CA PRO A 71 3.69 1.55 -6.30
C PRO A 71 4.21 0.79 -7.53
N PRO A 72 5.51 0.41 -7.54
CA PRO A 72 6.11 -0.40 -8.59
C PRO A 72 5.40 -1.75 -8.75
N VAL A 73 5.28 -2.25 -9.98
CA VAL A 73 4.53 -3.48 -10.29
C VAL A 73 5.14 -4.70 -9.58
N GLU A 74 6.45 -4.72 -9.43
CA GLU A 74 7.22 -5.76 -8.73
C GLU A 74 6.77 -5.86 -7.27
N MET A 75 6.69 -4.73 -6.58
CA MET A 75 6.17 -4.68 -5.21
C MET A 75 4.73 -5.22 -5.13
N LEU A 76 3.87 -4.89 -6.10
CA LEU A 76 2.48 -5.37 -6.09
C LEU A 76 2.40 -6.90 -6.21
N LYS A 77 3.31 -7.52 -6.98
CA LYS A 77 3.42 -8.99 -7.09
C LYS A 77 3.82 -9.65 -5.77
N ASP A 78 4.62 -8.98 -4.94
CA ASP A 78 5.03 -9.47 -3.62
C ASP A 78 3.83 -9.56 -2.66
N PHE A 79 2.81 -8.73 -2.85
CA PHE A 79 1.52 -8.83 -2.15
C PHE A 79 0.51 -9.73 -2.85
N GLY A 80 0.81 -10.24 -4.05
CA GLY A 80 -0.13 -11.01 -4.87
C GLY A 80 -1.28 -10.16 -5.43
N LEU A 81 -1.10 -8.84 -5.55
CA LEU A 81 -2.11 -7.92 -6.03
C LEU A 81 -2.08 -7.81 -7.56
N ASN A 82 -3.26 -7.68 -8.16
CA ASN A 82 -3.41 -7.29 -9.55
C ASN A 82 -3.78 -5.79 -9.65
N ILE A 83 -3.62 -5.22 -10.84
CA ILE A 83 -3.83 -3.79 -11.08
C ILE A 83 -5.28 -3.35 -10.84
N GLU A 84 -6.26 -4.22 -11.09
CA GLU A 84 -7.67 -3.90 -10.87
C GLU A 84 -7.97 -3.71 -9.38
N LEU A 85 -7.49 -4.63 -8.55
CA LEU A 85 -7.62 -4.54 -7.10
C LEU A 85 -6.90 -3.30 -6.55
N VAL A 86 -5.69 -3.01 -7.05
CA VAL A 86 -4.94 -1.81 -6.63
C VAL A 86 -5.69 -0.53 -6.98
N ARG A 87 -6.26 -0.43 -8.19
CA ARG A 87 -7.10 0.71 -8.59
C ARG A 87 -8.33 0.84 -7.70
N LYS A 88 -8.96 -0.28 -7.32
CA LYS A 88 -10.08 -0.27 -6.40
C LYS A 88 -9.68 0.25 -5.01
N LEU A 89 -8.55 -0.20 -4.46
CA LEU A 89 -8.05 0.27 -3.17
C LEU A 89 -7.69 1.77 -3.20
N ILE A 90 -7.07 2.25 -4.28
CA ILE A 90 -6.81 3.69 -4.49
C ILE A 90 -8.12 4.46 -4.51
N ARG A 91 -9.12 3.99 -5.27
CA ARG A 91 -10.46 4.62 -5.31
C ARG A 91 -11.11 4.66 -3.92
N MET A 92 -11.05 3.58 -3.16
CA MET A 92 -11.57 3.52 -1.80
C MET A 92 -10.88 4.55 -0.89
N ASN A 93 -9.57 4.75 -1.05
CA ASN A 93 -8.81 5.72 -0.26
C ASN A 93 -9.05 7.18 -0.67
N ASP A 94 -9.05 7.46 -1.97
CA ASP A 94 -8.94 8.82 -2.52
C ASP A 94 -10.29 9.40 -2.97
N ILE A 95 -11.23 8.56 -3.39
CA ILE A 95 -12.53 8.99 -3.92
C ILE A 95 -13.64 8.73 -2.92
N GLU A 96 -13.71 7.50 -2.40
CA GLU A 96 -14.74 7.11 -1.41
C GLU A 96 -14.34 7.55 0.00
N LEU A 97 -13.07 7.95 0.20
CA LEU A 97 -12.51 8.47 1.44
C LEU A 97 -12.69 7.54 2.65
N LEU A 98 -12.74 6.22 2.41
CA LEU A 98 -12.94 5.23 3.46
C LEU A 98 -11.79 5.27 4.47
N PRO A 99 -12.08 5.08 5.78
CA PRO A 99 -11.04 5.00 6.79
C PRO A 99 -10.18 3.75 6.57
N PHE A 100 -8.92 3.79 7.02
CA PHE A 100 -8.00 2.65 6.91
C PHE A 100 -8.56 1.34 7.47
N LYS A 101 -9.37 1.41 8.52
CA LYS A 101 -10.03 0.22 9.08
C LYS A 101 -10.92 -0.47 8.05
N GLU A 102 -11.75 0.27 7.32
CA GLU A 102 -12.65 -0.31 6.31
C GLU A 102 -11.89 -0.82 5.08
N ILE A 103 -10.82 -0.13 4.68
CA ILE A 103 -9.94 -0.61 3.61
C ILE A 103 -9.24 -1.92 4.04
N ALA A 104 -8.79 -2.01 5.29
CA ALA A 104 -8.17 -3.21 5.84
C ALA A 104 -9.17 -4.38 5.90
N ASP A 105 -10.41 -4.12 6.33
CA ASP A 105 -11.48 -5.13 6.37
C ASP A 105 -11.79 -5.66 4.96
N TYR A 106 -11.79 -4.78 3.95
CA TYR A 106 -11.96 -5.19 2.56
C TYR A 106 -10.80 -6.06 2.05
N ILE A 107 -9.55 -5.67 2.31
CA ILE A 107 -8.36 -6.44 1.92
C ILE A 107 -8.39 -7.84 2.54
N GLU A 108 -8.67 -7.92 3.85
CA GLU A 108 -8.75 -9.19 4.58
C GLU A 108 -9.89 -10.07 4.04
N LYS A 109 -11.05 -9.48 3.76
CA LYS A 109 -12.18 -10.22 3.18
C LYS A 109 -11.85 -10.81 1.81
N GLU A 110 -11.30 -10.01 0.90
CA GLU A 110 -11.12 -10.42 -0.49
C GLU A 110 -9.91 -11.33 -0.70
N LEU A 111 -8.85 -11.16 0.10
CA LEU A 111 -7.59 -11.86 -0.11
C LEU A 111 -7.30 -12.93 0.94
N LEU A 112 -7.81 -12.79 2.17
CA LEU A 112 -7.44 -13.69 3.28
C LEU A 112 -8.59 -14.58 3.77
N SER A 113 -9.84 -14.34 3.38
CA SER A 113 -11.01 -15.05 3.94
C SER A 113 -11.47 -16.29 3.15
N ASN A 114 -10.71 -16.75 2.15
CA ASN A 114 -11.02 -17.94 1.36
C ASN A 114 -10.21 -19.19 1.78
N GLU A 115 -9.97 -19.35 3.09
CA GLU A 115 -9.39 -20.58 3.68
C GLU A 115 -10.47 -21.45 4.32
#